data_AF-H0GXZ2-F1
#
_entry.id   AF-H0GXZ2-F1
#
_cell.length_a   1.000
_cell.length_b   1.000
_cell.length_c   1.000
_cell.angle_alpha   90.00
_cell.angle_beta   90.00
_cell.angle_gamma   90.00
#
_symmetry.space_group_name_H-M   'P 1'
#
loop_
_entity.id
_entity.type
_entity.pdbx_description
1 polymer ?
#
loop_
_entity_poly.entity_id
_entity_poly.type
_entity_poly.pdbx_seq_one_letter_code
_entity_poly.pdbx_strand_id
1 'polypeptide(L)'
;MFYTPNGQSLKKVRVFELGVGLLVIGTCVCFVLELFKISIPDKAELFKGFLPSTIIFKEQQALYISLGILGATVMPHSLYLGSSIVKPRLNDYDMKKYGKINARPSLSAIKYSLNYAYAELIISLFLIATFVNSAILIVAGATLSGQPEAEDADLLSIYKLLVHYISPAAGLIFALAMLCSGQSAGIICTLAGQIVSEGFLQWSLPPWATRLCTRLIAIVPCLFVTLSMGEKGISDMLNLSQVVLSLILPIVSAPLIYFTANRKLMVVHDENGVVRAPADVNVIADETTPLNAKHSKIVDFTNSRLLTYSSIFVWALIGSLNCYLVISFCLGADIHF
;
A
#
# COMPACT_ATOMS: atom_id res chain seq x y z
N MET A 1 14.32 3.31 17.66
CA MET A 1 13.96 4.50 18.45
C MET A 1 12.51 4.97 18.28
N PHE A 2 11.73 4.45 17.29
CA PHE A 2 10.44 5.06 16.90
C PHE A 2 9.16 4.28 17.27
N TYR A 3 9.26 3.02 17.72
CA TYR A 3 8.08 2.22 18.08
C TYR A 3 8.14 1.86 19.57
N THR A 4 7.16 2.33 20.34
CA THR A 4 6.88 1.84 21.70
C THR A 4 5.38 1.54 21.74
N PRO A 5 4.98 0.27 21.98
CA PRO A 5 3.60 -0.21 21.78
C PRO A 5 2.55 0.52 22.62
N ASN A 6 2.93 1.09 23.77
CA ASN A 6 2.01 1.78 24.70
C ASN A 6 2.14 3.31 24.72
N GLY A 7 3.00 3.89 23.86
CA GLY A 7 3.38 5.30 23.95
C GLY A 7 3.48 6.00 22.59
N GLN A 8 2.56 5.70 21.68
CA GLN A 8 2.53 6.35 20.38
C GLN A 8 2.09 7.80 20.49
N SER A 9 3.06 8.67 20.79
CA SER A 9 2.92 10.11 20.63
C SER A 9 2.64 10.42 19.16
N LEU A 10 1.49 11.03 18.87
CA LEU A 10 1.10 11.49 17.54
C LEU A 10 2.21 12.33 16.88
N LYS A 11 3.05 13.01 17.68
CA LYS A 11 4.20 13.77 17.17
C LYS A 11 5.21 12.88 16.44
N LYS A 12 5.48 11.67 16.95
CA LYS A 12 6.41 10.72 16.31
C LYS A 12 5.87 10.22 14.98
N VAL A 13 4.58 9.92 14.91
CA VAL A 13 3.89 9.50 13.68
C VAL A 13 3.93 10.61 12.63
N ARG A 14 3.65 11.86 13.02
CA ARG A 14 3.71 13.01 12.10
C ARG A 14 5.12 13.27 11.56
N VAL A 15 6.16 13.15 12.40
CA VAL A 15 7.55 13.30 11.95
C VAL A 15 7.90 12.20 10.95
N PHE A 16 7.46 10.97 11.19
CA PHE A 16 7.62 9.86 10.27
C PHE A 16 6.89 10.10 8.93
N GLU A 17 5.61 10.46 8.98
CA GLU A 17 4.78 10.79 7.80
C GLU A 17 5.39 11.93 6.99
N LEU A 18 5.90 12.98 7.66
CA LEU A 18 6.55 14.11 7.00
C LEU A 18 7.88 13.69 6.33
N GLY A 19 8.68 12.83 6.98
CA GLY A 19 9.91 12.31 6.39
C GLY A 19 9.65 11.46 5.13
N VAL A 20 8.68 10.55 5.21
CA VAL A 20 8.27 9.73 4.05
C VAL A 20 7.63 10.60 2.96
N GLY A 21 6.76 11.54 3.35
CA GLY A 21 6.11 12.48 2.43
C GLY A 21 7.11 13.33 1.67
N LEU A 22 8.20 13.78 2.32
CA LEU A 22 9.27 14.53 1.65
C LEU A 22 10.00 13.68 0.60
N LEU A 23 10.27 12.40 0.91
CA LEU A 23 10.87 11.48 -0.06
C LEU A 23 9.95 11.24 -1.26
N VAL A 24 8.65 11.05 -1.03
CA VAL A 24 7.64 10.87 -2.08
C VAL A 24 7.49 12.13 -2.94
N ILE A 25 7.45 13.31 -2.34
CA ILE A 25 7.45 14.58 -3.07
C ILE A 25 8.71 14.69 -3.93
N GLY A 26 9.88 14.33 -3.38
CA GLY A 26 11.13 14.26 -4.12
C GLY A 26 11.02 13.37 -5.37
N THR A 27 10.45 12.18 -5.24
CA THR A 27 10.22 11.28 -6.39
C THR A 27 9.24 11.86 -7.41
N CYS A 28 8.14 12.48 -6.96
CA CYS A 28 7.17 13.11 -7.86
C CYS A 28 7.81 14.26 -8.64
N VAL A 29 8.59 15.11 -7.98
CA VAL A 29 9.30 16.22 -8.63
C VAL A 29 10.28 15.69 -9.68
N CYS A 30 10.99 14.60 -9.38
CA CYS A 30 11.89 13.99 -10.35
C CYS A 30 11.14 13.52 -11.61
N PHE A 31 10.03 12.78 -11.46
CA PHE A 31 9.23 12.34 -12.61
C PHE A 31 8.57 13.48 -13.36
N VAL A 32 8.16 14.56 -12.67
CA VAL A 32 7.67 15.78 -13.34
C VAL A 32 8.76 16.39 -14.22
N LEU A 33 9.98 16.55 -13.71
CA LEU A 33 11.11 17.08 -14.47
C LEU A 33 11.50 16.19 -15.66
N GLU A 34 11.40 14.88 -15.48
CA GLU A 34 11.66 13.89 -16.54
C GLU A 34 10.61 13.98 -17.65
N LEU A 35 9.32 14.04 -17.30
CA LEU A 35 8.24 14.24 -18.27
C LEU A 35 8.35 15.56 -19.03
N PHE A 36 8.85 16.64 -18.40
CA PHE A 36 9.10 17.91 -19.10
C PHE A 36 10.24 17.83 -20.12
N LYS A 37 11.21 16.93 -19.91
CA LYS A 37 12.31 16.74 -20.85
C LYS A 37 11.96 15.85 -22.02
N ILE A 38 10.97 14.99 -21.87
CA ILE A 38 10.52 14.09 -22.93
C ILE A 38 9.59 14.86 -23.88
N SER A 39 9.97 14.89 -25.16
CA SER A 39 9.11 15.42 -26.21
C SER A 39 8.09 14.36 -26.61
N ILE A 40 6.89 14.40 -26.03
CA ILE A 40 5.80 13.48 -26.38
C ILE A 40 5.16 13.97 -27.70
N PRO A 41 5.21 13.19 -28.79
CA PRO A 41 4.77 13.63 -30.11
C PRO A 41 3.25 13.88 -30.20
N ASP A 42 2.42 13.11 -29.48
CA ASP A 42 0.95 13.28 -29.50
C ASP A 42 0.30 13.20 -28.10
N LYS A 43 0.05 14.38 -27.51
CA LYS A 43 -0.62 14.49 -26.19
C LYS A 43 -2.04 13.92 -26.20
N ALA A 44 -2.73 13.99 -27.35
CA ALA A 44 -4.09 13.46 -27.48
C ALA A 44 -4.13 11.93 -27.40
N GLU A 45 -3.12 11.25 -27.92
CA GLU A 45 -3.00 9.80 -27.85
C GLU A 45 -2.66 9.33 -26.42
N LEU A 46 -1.83 10.10 -25.71
CA LEU A 46 -1.59 9.88 -24.29
C LEU A 46 -2.88 9.91 -23.46
N PHE A 47 -3.74 10.91 -23.65
CA PHE A 47 -5.02 10.99 -22.95
C PHE A 47 -5.99 9.88 -23.35
N LYS A 48 -5.93 9.40 -24.60
CA LYS A 48 -6.68 8.20 -25.03
C LYS A 48 -6.20 6.94 -24.31
N GLY A 49 -4.91 6.85 -23.95
CA GLY A 49 -4.35 5.73 -23.20
C GLY A 49 -4.93 5.57 -21.78
N PHE A 50 -5.50 6.62 -21.20
CA PHE A 50 -6.23 6.53 -19.92
C PHE A 50 -7.62 5.91 -20.06
N LEU A 51 -8.15 5.81 -21.29
CA LEU A 51 -9.43 5.16 -21.54
C LEU A 51 -9.23 3.64 -21.68
N PRO A 52 -10.16 2.83 -21.13
CA PRO A 52 -10.06 1.38 -21.23
C PRO A 52 -10.13 0.94 -22.70
N SER A 53 -9.10 0.22 -23.15
CA SER A 53 -9.04 -0.34 -24.50
C SER A 53 -9.43 -1.81 -24.49
N THR A 54 -10.03 -2.28 -25.59
CA THR A 54 -10.38 -3.72 -25.74
C THR A 54 -9.15 -4.61 -25.98
N ILE A 55 -7.97 -4.03 -26.17
CA ILE A 55 -6.72 -4.74 -26.42
C ILE A 55 -6.33 -5.57 -25.20
N ILE A 56 -6.61 -5.06 -23.99
CA ILE A 56 -6.35 -5.74 -22.71
C ILE A 56 -7.02 -7.12 -22.66
N PHE A 57 -8.16 -7.30 -23.33
CA PHE A 57 -8.89 -8.59 -23.34
C PHE A 57 -8.57 -9.46 -24.56
N LYS A 58 -7.92 -8.91 -25.58
CA LYS A 58 -7.56 -9.64 -26.81
C LYS A 58 -6.16 -10.23 -26.74
N GLU A 59 -5.23 -9.51 -26.10
CA GLU A 59 -3.84 -9.93 -25.96
C GLU A 59 -3.56 -10.45 -24.56
N GLN A 60 -3.11 -11.70 -24.48
CA GLN A 60 -2.80 -12.35 -23.21
C GLN A 60 -1.68 -11.61 -22.46
N GLN A 61 -0.63 -11.17 -23.17
CA GLN A 61 0.48 -10.38 -22.60
C GLN A 61 0.01 -9.05 -22.01
N ALA A 62 -0.84 -8.30 -22.71
CA ALA A 62 -1.38 -7.04 -22.20
C ALA A 62 -2.23 -7.24 -20.94
N LEU A 63 -3.03 -8.31 -20.90
CA LEU A 63 -3.77 -8.72 -19.72
C LEU A 63 -2.81 -9.02 -18.56
N TYR A 64 -1.72 -9.76 -18.81
CA TYR A 64 -0.73 -10.13 -17.80
C TYR A 64 -0.04 -8.92 -17.19
N ILE A 65 0.48 -8.00 -18.00
CA ILE A 65 1.15 -6.78 -17.51
C ILE A 65 0.16 -5.93 -16.70
N SER A 66 -1.06 -5.75 -17.19
CA SER A 66 -2.11 -4.97 -16.50
C SER A 66 -2.42 -5.54 -15.12
N LEU A 67 -2.49 -6.87 -15.03
CA LEU A 67 -2.76 -7.60 -13.80
C LEU A 67 -1.53 -7.62 -12.87
N GLY A 68 -0.32 -7.65 -13.43
CA GLY A 68 0.94 -7.48 -12.71
C GLY A 68 1.06 -6.11 -12.05
N ILE A 69 0.73 -5.04 -12.77
CA ILE A 69 0.66 -3.67 -12.23
C ILE A 69 -0.36 -3.60 -11.09
N LEU A 70 -1.55 -4.21 -11.25
CA LEU A 70 -2.56 -4.26 -10.20
C LEU A 70 -2.03 -4.97 -8.95
N GLY A 71 -1.41 -6.14 -9.11
CA GLY A 71 -0.81 -6.90 -8.01
C GLY A 71 0.32 -6.14 -7.30
N ALA A 72 1.20 -5.48 -8.06
CA ALA A 72 2.32 -4.71 -7.54
C ALA A 72 1.86 -3.48 -6.72
N THR A 73 0.72 -2.87 -7.06
CA THR A 73 0.18 -1.73 -6.29
C THR A 73 -0.38 -2.13 -4.92
N VAL A 74 -0.83 -3.37 -4.75
CA VAL A 74 -1.43 -3.85 -3.49
C VAL A 74 -0.39 -4.63 -2.70
N MET A 75 0.46 -3.92 -1.96
CA MET A 75 1.50 -4.57 -1.15
C MET A 75 0.97 -5.02 0.22
N PRO A 76 1.21 -6.26 0.65
CA PRO A 76 0.66 -6.82 1.89
C PRO A 76 1.18 -6.12 3.16
N HIS A 77 2.43 -5.65 3.15
CA HIS A 77 3.01 -4.96 4.29
C HIS A 77 2.33 -3.61 4.58
N SER A 78 1.81 -2.95 3.54
CA SER A 78 1.07 -1.69 3.67
C SER A 78 -0.28 -1.88 4.38
N LEU A 79 -0.91 -3.06 4.26
CA LEU A 79 -2.15 -3.38 4.97
C LEU A 79 -1.94 -3.43 6.49
N TYR A 80 -0.86 -4.07 6.94
CA TYR A 80 -0.51 -4.12 8.37
C TYR A 80 -0.07 -2.76 8.91
N LEU A 81 0.76 -2.03 8.15
CA LEU A 81 1.25 -0.72 8.54
C LEU A 81 0.09 0.28 8.67
N GLY A 82 -0.78 0.37 7.67
CA GLY A 82 -1.94 1.27 7.69
C GLY A 82 -2.87 0.99 8.88
N SER A 83 -3.13 -0.29 9.18
CA SER A 83 -3.94 -0.69 10.33
C SER A 83 -3.33 -0.28 11.67
N SER A 84 -2.00 -0.18 11.76
CA SER A 84 -1.29 0.23 12.99
C SER A 84 -1.20 1.76 13.17
N ILE A 85 -1.02 2.52 12.08
CA ILE A 85 -0.84 3.98 12.09
C ILE A 85 -2.13 4.71 12.48
N VAL A 86 -3.29 4.08 12.28
CA VAL A 86 -4.59 4.63 12.65
C VAL A 86 -4.83 4.65 14.18
N LYS A 87 -4.25 3.71 14.93
CA LYS A 87 -4.41 3.59 16.40
C LYS A 87 -4.05 4.86 17.19
N PRO A 88 -2.89 5.51 16.98
CA PRO A 88 -2.54 6.74 17.69
C PRO A 88 -3.44 7.92 17.34
N ARG A 89 -4.00 7.97 16.12
CA ARG A 89 -4.95 9.01 15.71
C ARG A 89 -6.29 8.86 16.47
N LEU A 90 -6.75 7.63 16.66
CA LEU A 90 -7.91 7.31 17.50
C LEU A 90 -7.69 7.76 18.95
N ASN A 91 -6.55 7.40 19.54
CA ASN A 91 -6.23 7.73 20.92
C ASN A 91 -6.11 9.26 21.14
N ASP A 92 -5.49 9.99 20.20
CA ASP A 92 -5.37 11.45 20.28
C ASP A 92 -6.74 12.15 20.20
N TYR A 93 -7.64 11.66 19.35
CA TYR A 93 -9.01 12.17 19.26
C TYR A 93 -9.74 12.01 20.61
N ASP A 94 -9.66 10.83 21.20
CA ASP A 94 -10.31 10.55 22.49
C ASP A 94 -9.70 11.34 23.64
N MET A 95 -8.37 11.51 23.66
CA MET A 95 -7.70 12.39 24.62
C MET A 95 -8.17 13.84 24.51
N LYS A 96 -8.29 14.39 23.30
CA LYS A 96 -8.71 15.78 23.10
C LYS A 96 -10.18 16.02 23.44
N LYS A 97 -11.04 15.05 23.14
CA LYS A 97 -12.49 15.21 23.29
C LYS A 97 -13.01 14.80 24.67
N TYR A 98 -12.47 13.73 25.25
CA TYR A 98 -12.96 13.13 26.49
C TYR A 98 -11.94 13.18 27.63
N GLY A 99 -10.70 13.63 27.39
CA GLY A 99 -9.66 13.75 28.41
C GLY A 99 -9.14 12.42 28.97
N LYS A 100 -9.60 11.28 28.44
CA LYS A 100 -9.26 9.93 28.89
C LYS A 100 -9.13 8.99 27.69
N ILE A 101 -8.15 8.09 27.75
CA ILE A 101 -8.02 6.98 26.82
C ILE A 101 -8.73 5.79 27.45
N ASN A 102 -9.82 5.33 26.85
CA ASN A 102 -10.51 4.12 27.28
C ASN A 102 -9.91 2.90 26.57
N ALA A 103 -10.16 1.70 27.12
CA ALA A 103 -9.72 0.44 26.50
C ALA A 103 -10.33 0.21 25.09
N ARG A 104 -11.48 0.84 24.82
CA ARG A 104 -12.13 0.87 23.51
C ARG A 104 -12.26 2.32 23.02
N PRO A 105 -11.91 2.62 21.76
CA PRO A 105 -12.04 3.97 21.23
C PRO A 105 -13.51 4.39 21.11
N SER A 106 -13.78 5.69 21.27
CA SER A 106 -15.12 6.25 21.11
C SER A 106 -15.64 6.05 19.68
N LEU A 107 -16.96 5.86 19.54
CA LEU A 107 -17.62 5.82 18.24
C LEU A 107 -17.32 7.08 17.39
N SER A 108 -17.20 8.24 18.04
CA SER A 108 -16.85 9.49 17.36
C SER A 108 -15.44 9.46 16.78
N ALA A 109 -14.48 8.91 17.53
CA ALA A 109 -13.08 8.77 17.09
C ALA A 109 -12.98 7.83 15.90
N ILE A 110 -13.69 6.70 15.95
CA ILE A 110 -13.72 5.70 14.87
C ILE A 110 -14.25 6.32 13.57
N LYS A 111 -15.41 6.99 13.62
CA LYS A 111 -15.99 7.62 12.42
C LYS A 111 -15.09 8.70 11.83
N TYR A 112 -14.53 9.56 12.68
CA TYR A 112 -13.61 10.60 12.24
C TYR A 112 -12.36 10.01 11.58
N SER A 113 -11.71 9.06 12.26
CA SER A 113 -10.48 8.45 11.77
C SER A 113 -10.70 7.61 10.51
N LEU A 114 -11.85 6.96 10.38
CA LEU A 114 -12.19 6.17 9.20
C LEU A 114 -12.41 7.06 7.97
N ASN A 115 -13.20 8.13 8.11
CA ASN A 115 -13.42 9.08 7.01
C ASN A 115 -12.11 9.76 6.60
N TYR A 116 -11.26 10.11 7.56
CA TYR A 116 -9.94 10.66 7.29
C TYR A 116 -9.05 9.65 6.54
N ALA A 117 -8.98 8.40 7.00
CA ALA A 117 -8.20 7.36 6.35
C ALA A 117 -8.70 7.07 4.93
N TYR A 118 -10.01 7.06 4.69
CA TYR A 118 -10.55 6.94 3.33
C TYR A 118 -10.15 8.10 2.44
N ALA A 119 -10.29 9.34 2.91
CA ALA A 119 -9.88 10.50 2.13
C ALA A 119 -8.38 10.46 1.80
N GLU A 120 -7.53 10.15 2.78
CA GLU A 120 -6.07 10.03 2.62
C GLU A 120 -5.69 8.94 1.62
N LEU A 121 -6.27 7.75 1.74
CA LEU A 121 -6.00 6.63 0.83
C LEU A 121 -6.50 6.92 -0.59
N ILE A 122 -7.71 7.48 -0.74
CA ILE A 122 -8.25 7.84 -2.06
C ILE A 122 -7.35 8.89 -2.72
N ILE A 123 -7.01 9.97 -2.02
CA ILE A 123 -6.17 11.03 -2.56
C ILE A 123 -4.77 10.50 -2.90
N SER A 124 -4.15 9.74 -1.99
CA SER A 124 -2.80 9.21 -2.20
C SER A 124 -2.74 8.20 -3.35
N LEU A 125 -3.70 7.26 -3.42
CA LEU A 125 -3.70 6.24 -4.46
C LEU A 125 -4.11 6.84 -5.81
N PHE A 126 -5.16 7.66 -5.84
CA PHE A 126 -5.67 8.24 -7.07
C PHE A 126 -4.75 9.31 -7.67
N LEU A 127 -4.21 10.22 -6.86
CA LEU A 127 -3.38 11.31 -7.37
C LEU A 127 -1.91 10.89 -7.45
N ILE A 128 -1.31 10.47 -6.34
CA ILE A 128 0.16 10.28 -6.27
C ILE A 128 0.56 8.97 -6.94
N ALA A 129 -0.04 7.85 -6.55
CA ALA A 129 0.36 6.54 -7.09
C ALA A 129 0.02 6.42 -8.58
N THR A 130 -1.19 6.83 -9.01
CA THR A 130 -1.52 6.88 -10.45
C THR A 130 -0.58 7.79 -11.21
N PHE A 131 -0.26 8.98 -10.69
CA PHE A 131 0.67 9.89 -11.36
C PHE A 131 2.05 9.26 -11.56
N VAL A 132 2.64 8.68 -10.52
CA VAL A 132 3.97 8.06 -10.60
C VAL A 132 3.95 6.83 -11.51
N ASN A 133 2.95 5.95 -11.38
CA ASN A 133 2.83 4.75 -12.23
C ASN A 133 2.63 5.13 -13.70
N SER A 134 1.77 6.12 -13.98
CA SER A 134 1.60 6.65 -15.34
C SER A 134 2.88 7.30 -15.85
N ALA A 135 3.59 8.09 -15.03
CA ALA A 135 4.84 8.72 -15.44
C ALA A 135 5.88 7.67 -15.85
N ILE A 136 6.07 6.61 -15.06
CA ILE A 136 6.97 5.49 -15.38
C ILE A 136 6.58 4.84 -16.71
N LEU A 137 5.29 4.53 -16.92
CA LEU A 137 4.79 3.94 -18.17
C LEU A 137 4.98 4.86 -19.38
N ILE A 138 4.77 6.17 -19.22
CA ILE A 138 4.95 7.16 -20.30
C ILE A 138 6.43 7.29 -20.66
N VAL A 139 7.30 7.39 -19.65
CA VAL A 139 8.75 7.44 -19.83
C VAL A 139 9.24 6.18 -20.54
N ALA A 140 8.77 5.00 -20.09
CA ALA A 140 9.08 3.73 -20.72
C ALA A 140 8.58 3.69 -22.18
N GLY A 141 7.32 4.00 -22.43
CA GLY A 141 6.76 4.02 -23.79
C GLY A 141 7.47 5.02 -24.71
N ALA A 142 7.87 6.19 -24.22
CA ALA A 142 8.52 7.21 -25.05
C ALA A 142 9.99 6.90 -25.39
N THR A 143 10.67 6.09 -24.56
CA THR A 143 12.11 5.81 -24.74
C THR A 143 12.39 4.39 -25.25
N LEU A 144 11.49 3.44 -24.99
CA LEU A 144 11.66 2.02 -25.35
C LEU A 144 10.81 1.56 -26.53
N SER A 145 9.75 2.29 -26.91
CA SER A 145 8.85 1.84 -27.98
C SER A 145 9.56 1.76 -29.34
N GLY A 146 9.53 0.58 -29.94
CA GLY A 146 10.12 0.31 -31.26
C GLY A 146 11.60 -0.07 -31.27
N GLN A 147 12.22 -0.29 -30.10
CA GLN A 147 13.63 -0.70 -30.00
C GLN A 147 13.77 -2.22 -29.75
N PRO A 148 14.65 -2.94 -30.47
CA PRO A 148 14.88 -4.37 -30.24
C PRO A 148 15.61 -4.65 -28.91
N GLU A 149 16.30 -3.65 -28.33
CA GLU A 149 16.94 -3.73 -27.01
C GLU A 149 15.95 -3.55 -25.85
N ALA A 150 14.66 -3.32 -26.13
CA ALA A 150 13.63 -3.06 -25.14
C ALA A 150 12.91 -4.32 -24.61
N GLU A 151 13.03 -5.47 -25.28
CA GLU A 151 12.35 -6.70 -24.86
C GLU A 151 12.77 -7.17 -23.45
N ASP A 152 14.00 -6.85 -23.01
CA ASP A 152 14.57 -7.24 -21.72
C ASP A 152 15.12 -6.04 -20.91
N ALA A 153 14.47 -4.87 -21.00
CA ALA A 153 14.99 -3.66 -20.37
C ALA A 153 14.86 -3.67 -18.83
N ASP A 154 15.93 -4.06 -18.14
CA ASP A 154 16.04 -3.92 -16.69
C ASP A 154 16.24 -2.45 -16.26
N LEU A 155 16.12 -2.17 -14.96
CA LEU A 155 16.27 -0.84 -14.35
C LEU A 155 17.56 -0.12 -14.81
N LEU A 156 18.67 -0.86 -14.95
CA LEU A 156 19.94 -0.32 -15.44
C LEU A 156 19.88 0.03 -16.94
N SER A 157 19.17 -0.77 -17.73
CA SER A 157 18.93 -0.49 -19.14
C SER A 157 18.08 0.76 -19.30
N ILE A 158 17.00 0.92 -18.51
CA ILE A 158 16.18 2.14 -18.49
C ILE A 158 17.05 3.38 -18.21
N TYR A 159 17.93 3.32 -17.20
CA TYR A 159 18.87 4.41 -16.93
C TYR A 159 19.78 4.72 -18.13
N LYS A 160 20.38 3.69 -18.75
CA LYS A 160 21.26 3.87 -19.92
C LYS A 160 20.51 4.48 -21.12
N LEU A 161 19.28 4.02 -21.36
CA LEU A 161 18.40 4.53 -22.42
C LEU A 161 18.02 5.99 -22.17
N LEU A 162 17.67 6.37 -20.94
CA LEU A 162 17.38 7.76 -20.57
C LEU A 162 18.59 8.68 -20.77
N VAL A 163 19.78 8.21 -20.41
CA VAL A 163 21.03 8.97 -20.62
C VAL A 163 21.30 9.16 -22.11
N HIS A 164 21.11 8.11 -22.92
CA HIS A 164 21.42 8.11 -24.35
C HIS A 164 20.41 8.91 -25.18
N TYR A 165 19.12 8.67 -24.99
CA TYR A 165 18.06 9.22 -25.84
C TYR A 165 17.49 10.55 -25.37
N ILE A 166 17.63 10.91 -24.09
CA ILE A 166 17.13 12.19 -23.55
C ILE A 166 18.28 13.11 -23.16
N SER A 167 18.98 12.79 -22.07
CA SER A 167 20.15 13.55 -21.59
C SER A 167 20.77 12.88 -20.37
N PRO A 168 22.08 13.07 -20.10
CA PRO A 168 22.72 12.61 -18.87
C PRO A 168 22.03 13.11 -17.59
N ALA A 169 21.47 14.32 -17.64
CA ALA A 169 20.72 14.89 -16.54
C ALA A 169 19.37 14.18 -16.30
N ALA A 170 18.72 13.61 -17.33
CA ALA A 170 17.50 12.82 -17.16
C ALA A 170 17.79 11.50 -16.42
N GLY A 171 18.84 10.80 -16.82
CA GLY A 171 19.29 9.59 -16.10
C GLY A 171 19.64 9.87 -14.63
N LEU A 172 20.29 11.01 -14.34
CA LEU A 172 20.59 11.40 -12.94
C LEU A 172 19.31 11.66 -12.12
N ILE A 173 18.32 12.33 -12.71
CA ILE A 173 17.02 12.59 -12.06
C ILE A 173 16.31 11.26 -11.77
N PHE A 174 16.30 10.32 -12.72
CA PHE A 174 15.73 8.99 -12.54
C PHE A 174 16.45 8.21 -11.43
N ALA A 175 17.79 8.20 -11.43
CA ALA A 175 18.57 7.54 -10.38
C ALA A 175 18.30 8.13 -8.99
N LEU A 176 18.15 9.45 -8.89
CA LEU A 176 17.79 10.12 -7.64
C LEU A 176 16.36 9.76 -7.19
N ALA A 177 15.41 9.66 -8.12
CA ALA A 177 14.05 9.23 -7.85
C ALA A 177 14.03 7.79 -7.29
N MET A 178 14.74 6.87 -7.95
CA MET A 178 14.85 5.47 -7.50
C MET A 178 15.53 5.37 -6.13
N LEU A 179 16.55 6.18 -5.86
CA LEU A 179 17.20 6.24 -4.55
C LEU A 179 16.24 6.71 -3.46
N CYS A 180 15.51 7.81 -3.68
CA CYS A 180 14.52 8.33 -2.73
C CYS A 180 13.38 7.34 -2.47
N SER A 181 12.88 6.68 -3.52
CA SER A 181 11.87 5.63 -3.44
C SER A 181 12.37 4.44 -2.60
N GLY A 182 13.59 3.97 -2.86
CA GLY A 182 14.22 2.86 -2.13
C GLY A 182 14.46 3.17 -0.65
N GLN A 183 14.84 4.41 -0.30
CA GLN A 183 14.95 4.80 1.11
C GLN A 183 13.59 4.81 1.82
N SER A 184 12.56 5.34 1.16
CA SER A 184 11.19 5.36 1.69
C SER A 184 10.67 3.94 1.95
N ALA A 185 10.74 3.07 0.94
CA ALA A 185 10.34 1.66 1.04
C ALA A 185 11.11 0.93 2.15
N GLY A 186 12.41 1.20 2.29
CA GLY A 186 13.23 0.61 3.35
C GLY A 186 12.75 0.98 4.76
N ILE A 187 12.31 2.21 5.00
CA ILE A 187 11.78 2.62 6.32
C ILE A 187 10.42 1.96 6.57
N ILE A 188 9.52 2.01 5.59
CA ILE A 188 8.16 1.42 5.66
C ILE A 188 8.23 -0.09 5.94
N CYS A 189 9.11 -0.80 5.22
CA CYS A 189 9.31 -2.24 5.39
C CYS A 189 9.76 -2.60 6.82
N THR A 190 10.66 -1.81 7.42
CA THR A 190 11.14 -2.08 8.79
C THR A 190 10.05 -1.90 9.84
N LEU A 191 9.14 -0.94 9.65
CA LEU A 191 8.00 -0.72 10.54
C LEU A 191 6.96 -1.83 10.38
N ALA A 192 6.61 -2.18 9.14
CA ALA A 192 5.72 -3.30 8.87
C ALA A 192 6.28 -4.60 9.45
N GLY A 193 7.59 -4.85 9.29
CA GLY A 193 8.27 -6.00 9.86
C GLY A 193 8.21 -6.04 11.39
N GLN A 194 8.33 -4.90 12.08
CA GLN A 194 8.15 -4.82 13.53
C GLN A 194 6.72 -5.16 13.93
N ILE A 195 5.72 -4.59 13.25
CA ILE A 195 4.30 -4.82 13.55
C ILE A 195 3.94 -6.30 13.37
N VAL A 196 4.43 -6.92 12.30
CA VAL A 196 4.22 -8.35 12.02
C VAL A 196 4.96 -9.21 13.04
N SER A 197 6.20 -8.88 13.40
CA SER A 197 6.99 -9.65 14.39
C SER A 197 6.39 -9.59 15.79
N GLU A 198 5.96 -8.41 16.23
CA GLU A 198 5.32 -8.24 17.54
C GLU A 198 3.91 -8.84 17.56
N GLY A 199 3.18 -8.79 16.44
CA GLY A 199 1.83 -9.32 16.33
C GLY A 199 1.77 -10.85 16.24
N PHE A 200 2.53 -11.43 15.31
CA PHE A 200 2.48 -12.87 15.01
C PHE A 200 3.50 -13.69 15.81
N LEU A 201 4.74 -13.23 15.89
CA LEU A 201 5.82 -13.95 16.57
C LEU A 201 5.95 -13.56 18.06
N GLN A 202 5.20 -12.54 18.50
CA GLN A 202 5.30 -11.94 19.83
C GLN A 202 6.74 -11.57 20.23
N TRP A 203 7.57 -11.30 19.23
CA TRP A 203 8.99 -11.00 19.43
C TRP A 203 9.22 -9.50 19.40
N SER A 204 9.58 -8.93 20.55
CA SER A 204 9.89 -7.50 20.69
C SER A 204 11.40 -7.25 20.55
N LEU A 205 11.88 -7.21 19.30
CA LEU A 205 13.23 -6.74 19.02
C LEU A 205 13.27 -5.21 18.99
N PRO A 206 14.38 -4.58 19.44
CA PRO A 206 14.51 -3.14 19.32
C PRO A 206 14.54 -2.74 17.83
N PRO A 207 13.96 -1.59 17.44
CA PRO A 207 13.79 -1.23 16.04
C PRO A 207 15.06 -1.21 15.18
N TRP A 208 16.21 -0.94 15.79
CA TRP A 208 17.50 -0.94 15.09
C TRP A 208 17.96 -2.36 14.77
N ALA A 209 17.70 -3.33 15.66
CA ALA A 209 18.05 -4.73 15.46
C ALA A 209 17.16 -5.34 14.39
N THR A 210 15.84 -5.11 14.45
CA THR A 210 14.93 -5.57 13.38
C THR A 210 15.34 -5.01 12.03
N ARG A 211 15.68 -3.71 11.95
CA ARG A 211 16.16 -3.09 10.71
C ARG A 211 17.47 -3.69 10.22
N LEU A 212 18.42 -3.96 11.11
CA LEU A 212 19.69 -4.58 10.76
C LEU A 212 19.47 -6.00 10.23
N CYS A 213 18.69 -6.82 10.95
CA CYS A 213 18.38 -8.19 10.55
C CYS A 213 17.66 -8.24 9.20
N THR A 214 16.59 -7.46 9.00
CA THR A 214 15.85 -7.47 7.72
C THR A 214 16.71 -6.95 6.56
N ARG A 215 17.56 -5.94 6.80
CA ARG A 215 18.52 -5.47 5.80
C ARG A 215 19.59 -6.51 5.49
N LEU A 216 20.14 -7.21 6.48
CA LEU A 216 21.13 -8.26 6.26
C LEU A 216 20.54 -9.42 5.47
N ILE A 217 19.34 -9.88 5.84
CA ILE A 217 18.64 -10.96 5.13
C ILE A 217 18.33 -10.58 3.68
N ALA A 218 18.06 -9.30 3.39
CA ALA A 218 17.81 -8.83 2.02
C ALA A 218 19.11 -8.59 1.22
N ILE A 219 20.11 -7.96 1.83
CA ILE A 219 21.34 -7.51 1.14
C ILE A 219 22.31 -8.68 0.93
N VAL A 220 22.45 -9.60 1.88
CA VAL A 220 23.46 -10.67 1.79
C VAL A 220 23.20 -11.59 0.59
N PRO A 221 21.98 -12.12 0.35
CA PRO A 221 21.69 -12.94 -0.83
C PRO A 221 21.85 -12.14 -2.13
N CYS A 222 21.36 -10.90 -2.14
CA CYS A 222 21.47 -10.01 -3.30
C CYS A 222 22.94 -9.73 -3.66
N LEU A 223 23.78 -9.46 -2.68
CA LEU A 223 25.22 -9.23 -2.86
C LEU A 223 25.91 -10.51 -3.38
N PHE A 224 25.58 -11.66 -2.81
CA PHE A 224 26.16 -12.94 -3.25
C PHE A 224 25.81 -13.26 -4.72
N VAL A 225 24.56 -13.07 -5.11
CA VAL A 225 24.11 -13.27 -6.50
C VAL A 225 24.75 -12.25 -7.43
N THR A 226 24.83 -10.99 -7.02
CA THR A 226 25.49 -9.92 -7.82
C THR A 226 26.96 -10.24 -8.08
N LEU A 227 27.69 -10.72 -7.07
CA LEU A 227 29.10 -11.09 -7.21
C LEU A 227 29.31 -12.33 -8.09
N SER A 228 28.32 -13.22 -8.18
CA SER A 228 28.43 -14.49 -8.91
C SER A 228 27.90 -14.42 -10.35
N MET A 229 26.76 -13.75 -10.57
CA MET A 229 26.02 -13.73 -11.84
C MET A 229 26.00 -12.34 -12.52
N GLY A 230 26.51 -11.28 -11.87
CA GLY A 230 26.57 -9.94 -12.44
C GLY A 230 25.19 -9.26 -12.55
N GLU A 231 25.03 -8.36 -13.54
CA GLU A 231 23.83 -7.51 -13.71
C GLU A 231 22.54 -8.35 -13.87
N LYS A 232 22.57 -9.43 -14.67
CA LYS A 232 21.40 -10.29 -14.91
C LYS A 232 20.87 -10.94 -13.62
N GLY A 233 21.77 -11.30 -12.71
CA GLY A 233 21.38 -11.88 -11.43
C GLY A 233 20.59 -10.92 -10.52
N ILE A 234 20.75 -9.60 -10.69
CA ILE A 234 19.99 -8.60 -9.93
C ILE A 234 18.53 -8.57 -10.41
N SER A 235 18.33 -8.55 -11.73
CA SER A 235 17.00 -8.55 -12.36
C SER A 235 16.22 -9.82 -11.98
N ASP A 236 16.89 -10.98 -12.03
CA ASP A 236 16.31 -12.26 -11.61
C ASP A 236 15.90 -12.26 -10.13
N MET A 237 16.74 -11.69 -9.25
CA MET A 237 16.41 -11.55 -7.83
C MET A 237 15.24 -10.60 -7.59
N LEU A 238 15.13 -9.51 -8.38
CA LEU A 238 14.02 -8.59 -8.31
C LEU A 238 12.71 -9.28 -8.73
N ASN A 239 12.73 -10.00 -9.85
CA ASN A 239 11.59 -10.77 -10.35
C ASN A 239 11.18 -11.85 -9.34
N LEU A 240 12.13 -12.62 -8.80
CA LEU A 240 11.89 -13.60 -7.74
C LEU A 240 11.21 -12.95 -6.52
N SER A 241 11.67 -11.76 -6.09
CA SER A 241 11.06 -11.04 -4.97
C SER A 241 9.60 -10.68 -5.25
N GLN A 242 9.25 -10.34 -6.50
CA GLN A 242 7.85 -10.07 -6.88
C GLN A 242 7.01 -11.34 -6.83
N VAL A 243 7.55 -12.48 -7.29
CA VAL A 243 6.87 -13.79 -7.19
C VAL A 243 6.61 -14.16 -5.74
N VAL A 244 7.58 -13.97 -4.84
CA VAL A 244 7.39 -14.24 -3.40
C VAL A 244 6.33 -13.32 -2.80
N LEU A 245 6.33 -12.04 -3.16
CA LEU A 245 5.33 -11.08 -2.68
C LEU A 245 3.92 -11.46 -3.15
N SER A 246 3.81 -11.93 -4.38
CA SER A 246 2.54 -12.35 -5.00
C SER A 246 1.96 -13.59 -4.29
N LEU A 247 2.80 -14.54 -3.88
CA LEU A 247 2.38 -15.70 -3.08
C LEU A 247 1.85 -15.31 -1.69
N ILE A 248 2.44 -14.30 -1.05
CA ILE A 248 2.05 -13.86 0.29
C ILE A 248 0.71 -13.11 0.29
N LEU A 249 0.41 -12.38 -0.78
CA LEU A 249 -0.73 -11.46 -0.82
C LEU A 249 -2.10 -12.15 -0.57
N PRO A 250 -2.46 -13.28 -1.21
CA PRO A 250 -3.72 -13.99 -0.94
C PRO A 250 -3.85 -14.47 0.51
N ILE A 251 -2.74 -14.92 1.10
CA ILE A 251 -2.69 -15.44 2.47
C ILE A 251 -2.96 -14.32 3.49
N VAL A 252 -2.41 -13.12 3.25
CA VAL A 252 -2.60 -11.95 4.12
C VAL A 252 -3.99 -11.33 3.96
N SER A 253 -4.51 -11.29 2.73
CA SER A 253 -5.78 -10.62 2.43
C SER A 253 -7.02 -11.46 2.80
N ALA A 254 -6.95 -12.80 2.77
CA ALA A 254 -8.09 -13.65 3.12
C ALA A 254 -8.60 -13.43 4.57
N PRO A 255 -7.76 -13.42 5.62
CA PRO A 255 -8.19 -13.10 6.99
C PRO A 255 -8.76 -11.68 7.12
N LEU A 256 -8.20 -10.71 6.39
CA LEU A 256 -8.68 -9.34 6.40
C LEU A 256 -10.11 -9.23 5.84
N ILE A 257 -10.40 -9.91 4.73
CA ILE A 257 -11.75 -9.97 4.16
C ILE A 257 -12.70 -10.66 5.14
N TYR A 258 -12.26 -11.76 5.78
CA TYR A 258 -13.07 -12.45 6.78
C TYR A 258 -13.40 -11.55 7.99
N PHE A 259 -12.41 -10.84 8.54
CA PHE A 259 -12.62 -9.95 9.69
C PHE A 259 -13.52 -8.76 9.36
N THR A 260 -13.39 -8.19 8.16
CA THR A 260 -14.21 -7.06 7.70
C THR A 260 -15.64 -7.45 7.32
N ALA A 261 -15.88 -8.72 6.97
CA ALA A 261 -17.20 -9.27 6.70
C ALA A 261 -17.96 -9.78 7.94
N ASN A 262 -17.26 -9.95 9.08
CA ASN A 262 -17.86 -10.55 10.28
C ASN A 262 -18.46 -9.51 11.22
N ARG A 263 -19.80 -9.50 11.35
CA ARG A 263 -20.53 -8.63 12.28
C ARG A 263 -20.07 -8.75 13.73
N LYS A 264 -19.64 -9.93 14.18
CA LYS A 264 -19.20 -10.11 15.58
C LYS A 264 -17.94 -9.31 15.90
N LEU A 265 -17.11 -8.99 14.89
CA LEU A 265 -15.85 -8.26 15.06
C LEU A 265 -15.98 -6.78 14.72
N MET A 266 -16.86 -6.41 13.79
CA MET A 266 -17.03 -5.04 13.30
C MET A 266 -18.13 -4.23 14.00
N VAL A 267 -18.80 -4.81 15.00
CA VAL A 267 -19.79 -4.11 15.82
C VAL A 267 -19.10 -3.38 16.97
N VAL A 268 -19.35 -2.08 17.07
CA VAL A 268 -18.83 -1.23 18.14
C VAL A 268 -19.96 -0.88 19.10
N HIS A 269 -19.74 -1.14 20.39
CA HIS A 269 -20.62 -0.74 21.48
C HIS A 269 -20.17 0.62 22.00
N ASP A 270 -21.04 1.63 21.91
CA ASP A 270 -20.79 2.91 22.56
C ASP A 270 -21.12 2.78 24.06
N GLU A 271 -20.08 2.66 24.88
CA GLU A 271 -20.19 2.68 26.36
C GLU A 271 -20.16 4.11 26.92
N ASN A 272 -19.77 5.09 26.09
CA ASN A 272 -19.57 6.50 26.47
C ASN A 272 -20.69 7.43 25.97
N GLY A 273 -21.70 6.88 25.30
CA GLY A 273 -22.90 7.59 24.90
C GLY A 273 -23.76 7.99 26.10
N VAL A 274 -23.31 8.95 26.90
CA VAL A 274 -24.24 9.83 27.63
C VAL A 274 -24.91 10.69 26.57
N VAL A 275 -25.93 10.14 25.93
CA VAL A 275 -26.86 10.89 25.09
C VAL A 275 -28.05 11.22 25.98
N ARG A 276 -28.14 12.49 26.41
CA ARG A 276 -29.42 13.08 26.79
C ARG A 276 -30.35 12.89 25.59
N ALA A 277 -31.38 12.07 25.73
CA ALA A 277 -32.36 11.91 24.67
C ALA A 277 -32.93 13.28 24.27
N PRO A 278 -33.12 13.58 22.96
CA PRO A 278 -33.94 14.71 22.56
C PRO A 278 -35.36 14.47 23.09
N ALA A 279 -36.01 15.54 23.58
CA ALA A 279 -37.23 15.51 24.37
C ALA A 279 -38.50 14.99 23.67
N ASP A 280 -38.40 14.44 22.45
CA ASP A 280 -39.55 14.26 21.55
C ASP A 280 -39.80 12.82 21.07
N VAL A 281 -39.29 11.80 21.78
CA VAL A 281 -39.67 10.40 21.49
C VAL A 281 -40.59 9.87 22.57
N ASN A 282 -41.90 10.01 22.35
CA ASN A 282 -42.93 9.32 23.11
C ASN A 282 -42.84 7.81 22.86
N VAL A 283 -42.12 7.09 23.71
CA VAL A 283 -42.25 5.64 23.86
C VAL A 283 -42.98 5.36 25.16
N ILE A 284 -44.05 4.59 25.06
CA ILE A 284 -44.88 4.14 26.19
C ILE A 284 -43.97 3.40 27.17
N ALA A 285 -43.77 3.99 28.34
CA ALA A 285 -43.02 3.38 29.44
C ALA A 285 -43.93 2.39 30.17
N ASP A 286 -43.55 1.11 30.20
CA ASP A 286 -44.14 0.10 31.08
C ASP A 286 -43.39 0.08 32.43
N GLU A 287 -44.11 -0.21 33.52
CA GLU A 287 -43.66 -0.09 34.92
C GLU A 287 -42.47 -1.01 35.28
N THR A 288 -42.07 -1.90 34.36
CA THR A 288 -40.95 -2.82 34.53
C THR A 288 -39.63 -2.35 33.89
N THR A 289 -39.61 -1.16 33.27
CA THR A 289 -38.40 -0.64 32.61
C THR A 289 -37.48 0.04 33.64
N PRO A 290 -36.27 -0.48 33.93
CA PRO A 290 -35.37 0.18 34.86
C PRO A 290 -34.95 1.56 34.32
N LEU A 291 -35.17 2.61 35.12
CA LEU A 291 -34.80 4.02 34.86
C LEU A 291 -33.32 4.27 34.51
N ASN A 292 -32.48 3.24 34.60
CA ASN A 292 -31.03 3.29 34.36
C ASN A 292 -30.58 2.31 33.27
N ALA A 293 -31.47 1.96 32.32
CA ALA A 293 -31.05 1.26 31.12
C ALA A 293 -30.12 2.17 30.31
N LYS A 294 -28.81 2.01 30.50
CA LYS A 294 -27.79 2.57 29.60
C LYS A 294 -28.12 2.09 28.18
N HIS A 295 -28.72 2.95 27.37
CA HIS A 295 -28.89 2.70 25.96
C HIS A 295 -27.51 2.75 25.29
N SER A 296 -26.81 1.62 25.26
CA SER A 296 -25.58 1.48 24.49
C SER A 296 -25.95 1.53 23.01
N LYS A 297 -25.49 2.58 22.32
CA LYS A 297 -25.68 2.70 20.88
C LYS A 297 -24.75 1.71 20.18
N ILE A 298 -25.33 0.68 19.58
CA ILE A 298 -24.61 -0.31 18.78
C ILE A 298 -24.53 0.22 17.35
N VAL A 299 -23.31 0.37 16.82
CA VAL A 299 -23.10 0.72 15.41
C VAL A 299 -22.31 -0.37 14.73
N ASP A 300 -22.85 -0.84 13.63
CA ASP A 300 -22.25 -1.87 12.79
C ASP A 300 -21.42 -1.23 11.67
N PHE A 301 -20.14 -1.60 11.59
CA PHE A 301 -19.21 -1.19 10.52
C PHE A 301 -18.93 -2.32 9.51
N THR A 302 -19.73 -3.39 9.52
CA THR A 302 -19.58 -4.51 8.58
C THR A 302 -19.71 -4.04 7.13
N ASN A 303 -18.82 -4.53 6.27
CA ASN A 303 -18.84 -4.25 4.84
C ASN A 303 -20.20 -4.62 4.21
N SER A 304 -20.64 -3.81 3.25
CA SER A 304 -21.86 -4.10 2.49
C SER A 304 -21.68 -5.42 1.73
N ARG A 305 -22.78 -6.16 1.48
CA ARG A 305 -22.71 -7.44 0.76
C ARG A 305 -22.03 -7.29 -0.61
N LEU A 306 -22.30 -6.19 -1.32
CA LEU A 306 -21.66 -5.86 -2.59
C LEU A 306 -20.15 -5.71 -2.44
N LEU A 307 -19.69 -4.94 -1.44
CA LEU A 307 -18.27 -4.74 -1.19
C LEU A 307 -17.56 -6.04 -0.81
N THR A 308 -18.21 -6.91 -0.02
CA THR A 308 -17.68 -8.22 0.33
C THR A 308 -17.56 -9.13 -0.89
N TYR A 309 -18.59 -9.21 -1.75
CA TYR A 309 -18.50 -9.99 -3.00
C TYR A 309 -17.43 -9.46 -3.94
N SER A 310 -17.34 -8.13 -4.10
CA SER A 310 -16.28 -7.49 -4.89
C SER A 310 -14.89 -7.78 -4.34
N SER A 311 -14.71 -7.74 -3.01
CA SER A 311 -13.42 -8.05 -2.37
C SER A 311 -13.03 -9.52 -2.57
N ILE A 312 -13.98 -10.45 -2.48
CA ILE A 312 -13.75 -11.87 -2.75
C ILE A 312 -13.40 -12.10 -4.22
N PHE A 313 -14.08 -11.42 -5.14
CA PHE A 313 -13.78 -11.49 -6.57
C PHE A 313 -12.37 -10.98 -6.88
N VAL A 314 -12.00 -9.80 -6.37
CA VAL A 314 -10.65 -9.23 -6.53
C VAL A 314 -9.60 -10.15 -5.90
N TRP A 315 -9.88 -10.71 -4.72
CA TRP A 315 -9.01 -11.68 -4.07
C TRP A 315 -8.79 -12.94 -4.90
N ALA A 316 -9.87 -13.51 -5.44
CA ALA A 316 -9.79 -14.71 -6.27
C ALA A 316 -9.04 -14.45 -7.58
N LEU A 317 -9.28 -13.29 -8.19
CA LEU A 317 -8.60 -12.85 -9.41
C LEU A 317 -7.09 -12.71 -9.16
N ILE A 318 -6.69 -11.93 -8.15
CA ILE A 318 -5.28 -11.74 -7.78
C ILE A 318 -4.63 -13.09 -7.40
N GLY A 319 -5.31 -13.92 -6.62
CA GLY A 319 -4.82 -15.24 -6.23
C GLY A 319 -4.60 -16.17 -7.44
N SER A 320 -5.53 -16.18 -8.38
CA SER A 320 -5.41 -16.95 -9.62
C SER A 320 -4.23 -16.49 -10.48
N LEU A 321 -4.05 -15.18 -10.61
CA LEU A 321 -2.93 -14.60 -11.33
C LEU A 321 -1.59 -14.94 -10.71
N ASN A 322 -1.49 -14.79 -9.39
CA ASN A 322 -0.26 -15.08 -8.68
C ASN A 322 0.09 -16.56 -8.79
N CYS A 323 -0.91 -17.45 -8.73
CA CYS A 323 -0.72 -18.88 -8.95
C CYS A 323 -0.22 -19.15 -10.38
N TYR A 324 -0.83 -18.54 -11.39
CA TYR A 324 -0.39 -18.66 -12.78
C TYR A 324 1.04 -18.14 -12.97
N LEU A 325 1.38 -17.00 -12.36
CA LEU A 325 2.69 -16.38 -12.45
C LEU A 325 3.75 -17.26 -11.79
N VAL A 326 3.45 -17.90 -10.67
CA VAL A 326 4.34 -18.88 -10.03
C VAL A 326 4.53 -20.11 -10.92
N ILE A 327 3.46 -20.61 -11.53
CA ILE A 327 3.53 -21.76 -12.46
C ILE A 327 4.37 -21.40 -13.69
N SER A 328 4.14 -20.23 -14.28
CA SER A 328 4.92 -19.74 -15.43
C SER A 328 6.40 -19.59 -15.07
N PHE A 329 6.72 -19.15 -13.84
CA PHE A 329 8.09 -19.01 -13.35
C PHE A 329 8.74 -20.39 -13.21
N CYS A 330 8.02 -21.34 -12.61
CA CYS A 330 8.49 -22.72 -12.44
C CYS A 330 8.67 -23.46 -13.78
N LEU A 331 7.93 -23.09 -14.82
CA LEU A 331 8.05 -23.66 -16.16
C LEU A 331 9.20 -23.03 -16.97
N GLY A 332 9.93 -22.07 -16.40
CA GLY A 332 11.05 -21.40 -17.07
C GLY A 332 10.63 -20.45 -18.18
N ALA A 333 9.36 -20.03 -18.21
CA ALA A 333 8.95 -18.91 -19.05
C ALA A 333 9.40 -17.62 -18.37
N ASP A 334 10.16 -16.80 -19.09
CA ASP A 334 10.60 -15.51 -18.62
C ASP A 334 9.37 -14.64 -18.31
N ILE A 335 9.11 -14.45 -17.01
CA ILE A 335 8.08 -13.52 -16.55
C ILE A 335 8.76 -12.17 -16.46
N HIS A 336 8.67 -11.46 -17.57
CA HIS A 336 9.06 -10.07 -17.64
C HIS A 336 7.88 -9.21 -17.22
N PHE A 337 8.11 -8.36 -16.22
CA PHE A 337 7.18 -7.32 -15.77
C PHE A 337 7.54 -5.98 -16.41
#